data_AF-A0A1W9X793-F1
#
_entry.id   AF-A0A1W9X793-F1
#
_cell.length_a   1.000
_cell.length_b   1.000
_cell.length_c   1.000
_cell.angle_alpha   90.00
_cell.angle_beta   90.00
_cell.angle_gamma   90.00
#
_symmetry.space_group_name_H-M   'P 1'
#
loop_
_entity.id
_entity.type
_entity.pdbx_description
1 polymer ?
#
loop_
_entity_poly.entity_id
_entity_poly.type
_entity_poly.pdbx_seq_one_letter_code
_entity_poly.pdbx_strand_id
1 'polypeptide(L)'
;MRDASPFYAALYDVEPKREPGNEMNLYLSLIIVGTVAVGLSAYLPFQILNKYISFVLTILSTAFSLLLTFALTKRWLDKEHDKQVRSLKERYKNKIRGLKKEHDTTTLEKTIRDGTQTLIKNALDYFKLENIKNEMGDSAAIQNLQLDKYGQIIELLADFSLILPDADENQEIVLQEIKHQIEIYQIDEKSFALFLQRIMGKYVVTVKKKRREKASQSTLGLTKICPKCAERVQLKAYVCKHCGYEFRSLPADTSAQSIMAQDHLEKGTRFYNGGNYQEAITAFSRAIEIKSDYAIAYYNRAIVYHKLGDTLHAENDLREASRMGHKKAQEFLNLRGMDMGRIRIRPPKYKI
;
A
#
# COMPACT_ATOMS: atom_id res chain seq x y z
N MET A 1 -4.40 7.31 -29.71
CA MET A 1 -3.27 6.37 -29.84
C MET A 1 -2.03 7.07 -29.31
N ARG A 2 -1.69 6.87 -28.02
CA ARG A 2 -0.43 7.34 -27.42
C ARG A 2 0.01 6.32 -26.37
N ASP A 3 1.19 5.78 -26.60
CA ASP A 3 2.22 5.36 -25.65
C ASP A 3 1.78 4.48 -24.48
N ALA A 4 1.63 3.19 -24.77
CA ALA A 4 1.76 2.14 -23.77
C ALA A 4 3.22 2.08 -23.30
N SER A 5 3.44 2.40 -22.03
CA SER A 5 4.71 2.26 -21.33
C SER A 5 5.28 0.83 -21.50
N PRO A 6 6.62 0.67 -21.64
CA PRO A 6 7.30 -0.63 -21.75
C PRO A 6 7.06 -1.56 -20.53
N PHE A 7 6.43 -1.06 -19.47
CA PHE A 7 6.02 -1.81 -18.29
C PHE A 7 4.92 -2.86 -18.58
N TYR A 8 4.08 -2.66 -19.60
CA TYR A 8 2.99 -3.58 -19.93
C TYR A 8 3.44 -4.82 -20.74
N ALA A 9 4.56 -4.74 -21.45
CA ALA A 9 5.04 -5.84 -22.29
C ALA A 9 5.76 -6.94 -21.49
N ALA A 10 6.31 -6.63 -20.31
CA ALA A 10 7.08 -7.58 -19.49
C ALA A 10 6.22 -8.46 -18.56
N LEU A 11 4.92 -8.21 -18.46
CA LEU A 11 4.00 -8.92 -17.56
C LEU A 11 3.40 -10.21 -18.16
N TYR A 12 3.64 -10.49 -19.44
CA TYR A 12 3.06 -11.65 -20.13
C TYR A 12 4.05 -12.78 -20.45
N ASP A 13 5.33 -12.65 -20.11
CA ASP A 13 6.37 -13.56 -20.62
C ASP A 13 7.14 -14.27 -19.51
N VAL A 14 6.44 -15.04 -18.67
CA VAL A 14 7.09 -15.98 -17.75
C VAL A 14 6.27 -17.27 -17.66
N GLU A 15 6.43 -18.14 -18.65
CA GLU A 15 6.02 -19.54 -18.54
C GLU A 15 6.87 -20.24 -17.46
N PRO A 16 6.27 -21.02 -16.54
CA PRO A 16 7.02 -21.75 -15.53
C PRO A 16 7.83 -22.88 -16.16
N LYS A 17 9.16 -22.83 -16.06
CA LYS A 17 10.04 -23.96 -16.40
C LYS A 17 9.70 -25.17 -15.51
N ARG A 18 9.18 -26.24 -16.11
CA ARG A 18 8.99 -27.55 -15.47
C ARG A 18 10.35 -28.22 -15.24
N GLU A 19 10.62 -28.66 -14.01
CA GLU A 19 11.78 -29.51 -13.69
C GLU A 19 11.43 -30.98 -14.01
N PRO A 20 12.10 -31.64 -14.98
CA PRO A 20 11.67 -32.93 -15.53
C PRO A 20 11.95 -34.16 -14.64
N GLY A 21 12.64 -34.01 -13.50
CA GLY A 21 13.14 -35.14 -12.73
C GLY A 21 12.11 -35.89 -11.87
N ASN A 22 11.03 -35.23 -11.44
CA ASN A 22 10.09 -35.79 -10.47
C ASN A 22 8.86 -36.45 -11.10
N GLU A 23 8.53 -36.07 -12.34
CA GLU A 23 7.45 -36.68 -13.13
C GLU A 23 7.79 -38.14 -13.49
N MET A 24 9.06 -38.42 -13.78
CA MET A 24 9.54 -39.74 -14.19
C MET A 24 9.29 -40.83 -13.14
N ASN A 25 9.38 -40.50 -11.84
CA ASN A 25 9.12 -41.45 -10.75
C ASN A 25 7.62 -41.76 -10.57
N LEU A 26 6.74 -40.79 -10.79
CA LEU A 26 5.28 -41.00 -10.75
C LEU A 26 4.85 -41.92 -11.90
N TYR A 27 5.27 -41.63 -13.13
CA TYR A 27 4.94 -42.47 -14.29
C TYR A 27 5.43 -43.90 -14.11
N LEU A 28 6.64 -44.10 -13.61
CA LEU A 28 7.18 -45.43 -13.33
C LEU A 28 6.34 -46.19 -12.28
N SER A 29 5.96 -45.54 -11.17
CA SER A 29 5.10 -46.16 -10.16
C SER A 29 3.69 -46.50 -10.67
N LEU A 30 3.09 -45.65 -11.51
CA LEU A 30 1.80 -45.91 -12.14
C LEU A 30 1.87 -47.07 -13.14
N ILE A 31 2.94 -47.15 -13.91
CA ILE A 31 3.19 -48.25 -14.85
C ILE A 31 3.33 -49.57 -14.09
N ILE A 32 4.08 -49.61 -12.99
CA ILE A 32 4.25 -50.83 -12.19
C ILE A 32 2.92 -51.30 -11.57
N VAL A 33 2.14 -50.39 -10.98
CA VAL A 33 0.83 -50.76 -10.40
C VAL A 33 -0.14 -51.24 -11.49
N GLY A 34 -0.12 -50.62 -12.66
CA GLY A 34 -0.92 -51.03 -13.81
C GLY A 34 -0.56 -52.42 -14.35
N THR A 35 0.72 -52.70 -14.58
CA THR A 35 1.17 -53.99 -15.11
C THR A 35 0.94 -55.14 -14.14
N VAL A 36 1.14 -54.91 -12.84
CA VAL A 36 0.87 -55.89 -11.79
C VAL A 36 -0.63 -56.21 -11.71
N ALA A 37 -1.50 -55.19 -11.79
CA ALA A 37 -2.94 -55.38 -11.74
C ALA A 37 -3.48 -56.16 -12.96
N VAL A 38 -2.98 -55.85 -14.16
CA VAL A 38 -3.33 -56.60 -15.39
C VAL A 38 -2.85 -58.05 -15.28
N GLY A 39 -1.63 -58.29 -14.82
CA GLY A 39 -1.08 -59.63 -14.62
C GLY A 39 -1.89 -60.47 -13.62
N LEU A 40 -2.24 -59.90 -12.47
CA LEU A 40 -3.09 -60.56 -11.46
C LEU A 40 -4.49 -60.87 -12.00
N SER A 41 -5.09 -59.94 -12.74
CA SER A 41 -6.42 -60.12 -13.33
C SER A 41 -6.47 -61.22 -14.39
N ALA A 42 -5.37 -61.43 -15.13
CA ALA A 42 -5.25 -62.49 -16.12
C ALA A 42 -4.90 -63.86 -15.50
N TYR A 43 -4.23 -63.87 -14.35
CA TYR A 43 -3.72 -65.08 -13.69
C TYR A 43 -4.74 -65.76 -12.76
N LEU A 44 -5.50 -64.98 -11.99
CA LEU A 44 -6.51 -65.48 -11.03
C LEU A 44 -7.61 -66.38 -11.65
N PRO A 45 -8.08 -66.15 -12.91
CA PRO A 45 -9.02 -67.04 -13.60
C PRO A 45 -8.48 -68.43 -13.92
N PHE A 46 -7.16 -68.57 -14.04
CA PHE A 46 -6.52 -69.82 -14.48
C PHE A 46 -6.18 -70.79 -13.34
N GLN A 47 -5.97 -70.25 -12.13
CA GLN A 47 -5.56 -71.02 -10.94
C GLN A 47 -6.74 -71.48 -10.07
N ILE A 48 -7.84 -70.73 -10.03
CA ILE A 48 -8.94 -70.97 -9.09
C ILE A 48 -10.07 -71.73 -9.80
N LEU A 49 -10.28 -72.99 -9.41
CA LEU A 49 -11.28 -73.89 -10.00
C LEU A 49 -12.72 -73.37 -9.86
N ASN A 50 -13.01 -72.62 -8.78
CA ASN A 50 -14.33 -72.04 -8.55
C ASN A 50 -14.45 -70.67 -9.23
N LYS A 51 -15.19 -70.64 -10.34
CA LYS A 51 -15.42 -69.44 -11.17
C LYS A 51 -15.96 -68.25 -10.38
N TYR A 52 -16.81 -68.48 -9.38
CA TYR A 52 -17.40 -67.40 -8.59
C TYR A 52 -16.36 -66.73 -7.68
N ILE A 53 -15.53 -67.53 -7.01
CA ILE A 53 -14.47 -67.03 -6.12
C ILE A 53 -13.41 -66.29 -6.93
N SER A 54 -13.04 -66.84 -8.10
CA SER A 54 -12.10 -66.18 -9.02
C SER A 54 -12.60 -64.80 -9.46
N PHE A 55 -13.88 -64.71 -9.86
CA PHE A 55 -14.51 -63.45 -10.29
C PHE A 55 -14.51 -62.39 -9.19
N VAL A 56 -14.90 -62.76 -7.96
CA VAL A 56 -14.92 -61.85 -6.82
C VAL A 56 -13.50 -61.35 -6.49
N LEU A 57 -12.50 -62.23 -6.51
CA LEU A 57 -11.11 -61.85 -6.25
C LEU A 57 -10.54 -60.92 -7.33
N THR A 58 -10.89 -61.13 -8.60
CA THR A 58 -10.49 -60.20 -9.67
C THR A 58 -11.12 -58.82 -9.51
N ILE A 59 -12.39 -58.73 -9.08
CA ILE A 59 -13.04 -57.44 -8.80
C ILE A 59 -12.38 -56.74 -7.62
N LEU A 60 -12.08 -57.45 -6.54
CA LEU A 60 -11.44 -56.86 -5.37
C LEU A 60 -10.00 -56.38 -5.69
N SER A 61 -9.25 -57.15 -6.47
CA SER A 61 -7.88 -56.80 -6.88
C SER A 61 -7.86 -55.56 -7.80
N THR A 62 -8.78 -55.48 -8.76
CA THR A 62 -8.90 -54.31 -9.65
C THR A 62 -9.36 -53.06 -8.90
N ALA A 63 -10.32 -53.19 -7.99
CA ALA A 63 -10.76 -52.09 -7.12
C ALA A 63 -9.62 -51.58 -6.23
N PHE A 64 -8.82 -52.48 -5.65
CA PHE A 64 -7.66 -52.12 -4.84
C PHE A 64 -6.59 -51.38 -5.65
N SER A 65 -6.31 -51.84 -6.88
CA SER A 65 -5.37 -51.15 -7.78
C SER A 65 -5.85 -49.75 -8.16
N LEU A 66 -7.14 -49.58 -8.47
CA LEU A 66 -7.72 -48.26 -8.76
C LEU A 66 -7.62 -47.32 -7.55
N LEU A 67 -7.91 -47.81 -6.34
CA LEU A 67 -7.75 -47.01 -5.12
C LEU A 67 -6.29 -46.63 -4.85
N LEU A 68 -5.35 -47.54 -5.11
CA LEU A 68 -3.92 -47.30 -4.93
C LEU A 68 -3.40 -46.24 -5.92
N THR A 69 -3.78 -46.35 -7.20
CA THR A 69 -3.40 -45.35 -8.22
C THR A 69 -3.99 -43.97 -7.92
N PHE A 70 -5.24 -43.90 -7.46
CA PHE A 70 -5.86 -42.65 -7.01
C PHE A 70 -5.14 -42.05 -5.79
N ALA A 71 -4.76 -42.87 -4.80
CA ALA A 71 -4.04 -42.40 -3.63
C ALA A 71 -2.63 -41.88 -3.96
N LEU A 72 -1.91 -42.57 -4.87
CA LEU A 72 -0.58 -42.16 -5.31
C LEU A 72 -0.61 -40.85 -6.11
N THR A 73 -1.56 -40.72 -7.03
CA THR A 73 -1.75 -39.49 -7.83
C THR A 73 -2.16 -38.31 -6.95
N LYS A 74 -3.10 -38.50 -6.02
CA LYS A 74 -3.51 -37.47 -5.06
C LYS A 74 -2.34 -37.01 -4.18
N ARG A 75 -1.58 -37.94 -3.59
CA ARG A 75 -0.40 -37.60 -2.78
C ARG A 75 0.68 -36.85 -3.55
N TRP A 76 0.87 -37.18 -4.83
CA TRP A 76 1.82 -36.48 -5.68
C TRP A 76 1.33 -35.07 -5.99
N LEU A 77 0.05 -34.92 -6.34
CA LEU A 77 -0.58 -33.63 -6.62
C LEU A 77 -0.49 -32.69 -5.41
N ASP A 78 -0.77 -33.21 -4.21
CA ASP A 78 -0.65 -32.47 -2.95
C ASP A 78 0.80 -32.03 -2.70
N LYS A 79 1.79 -32.91 -2.94
CA LYS A 79 3.21 -32.59 -2.76
C LYS A 79 3.72 -31.55 -3.76
N GLU A 80 3.30 -31.64 -5.02
CA GLU A 80 3.69 -30.69 -6.06
C GLU A 80 3.06 -29.32 -5.79
N HIS A 81 1.79 -29.31 -5.36
CA HIS A 81 1.09 -28.11 -4.91
C HIS A 81 1.83 -27.46 -3.73
N ASP A 82 2.18 -28.22 -2.70
CA ASP A 82 2.96 -27.75 -1.56
C ASP A 82 4.35 -27.21 -1.97
N LYS A 83 5.02 -27.86 -2.93
CA LYS A 83 6.35 -27.42 -3.43
C LYS A 83 6.23 -26.08 -4.15
N GLN A 84 5.21 -25.91 -5.01
CA GLN A 84 4.95 -24.65 -5.69
C GLN A 84 4.62 -23.53 -4.70
N VAL A 85 3.74 -23.78 -3.74
CA VAL A 85 3.37 -22.81 -2.69
C VAL A 85 4.60 -22.41 -1.86
N ARG A 86 5.43 -23.38 -1.44
CA ARG A 86 6.69 -23.09 -0.72
C ARG A 86 7.67 -22.27 -1.55
N SER A 87 7.83 -22.59 -2.84
CA SER A 87 8.72 -21.85 -3.75
C SER A 87 8.26 -20.41 -3.96
N LEU A 88 6.95 -20.20 -4.05
CA LEU A 88 6.36 -18.87 -4.17
C LEU A 88 6.61 -18.08 -2.88
N LYS A 89 6.33 -18.69 -1.72
CA LYS A 89 6.52 -18.08 -0.40
C LYS A 89 7.98 -17.69 -0.14
N GLU A 90 8.94 -18.51 -0.55
CA GLU A 90 10.37 -18.16 -0.42
C GLU A 90 10.83 -17.11 -1.43
N ARG A 91 10.33 -17.10 -2.65
CA ARG A 91 10.57 -15.98 -3.59
C ARG A 91 10.03 -14.66 -3.04
N TYR A 92 8.83 -14.69 -2.46
CA TYR A 92 8.25 -13.53 -1.77
C TYR A 92 9.10 -13.09 -0.59
N LYS A 93 9.49 -14.00 0.31
CA LYS A 93 10.38 -13.68 1.44
C LYS A 93 11.73 -13.11 0.99
N ASN A 94 12.32 -13.64 -0.08
CA ASN A 94 13.59 -13.14 -0.61
C ASN A 94 13.42 -11.76 -1.27
N LYS A 95 12.30 -11.50 -1.94
CA LYS A 95 11.96 -10.18 -2.47
C LYS A 95 11.73 -9.16 -1.35
N ILE A 96 11.00 -9.56 -0.30
CA ILE A 96 10.86 -8.76 0.94
C ILE A 96 12.22 -8.54 1.60
N ARG A 97 13.10 -9.55 1.66
CA ARG A 97 14.46 -9.42 2.22
C ARG A 97 15.34 -8.50 1.38
N GLY A 98 15.16 -8.49 0.05
CA GLY A 98 15.81 -7.55 -0.87
C GLY A 98 15.34 -6.11 -0.64
N LEU A 99 14.02 -5.91 -0.56
CA LEU A 99 13.41 -4.61 -0.24
C LEU A 99 13.82 -4.11 1.16
N LYS A 100 13.96 -5.01 2.14
CA LYS A 100 14.47 -4.69 3.48
C LYS A 100 15.93 -4.24 3.52
N LYS A 101 16.72 -4.58 2.50
CA LYS A 101 18.13 -4.19 2.42
C LYS A 101 18.29 -2.76 1.89
N GLU A 102 17.22 -2.15 1.39
CA GLU A 102 17.27 -0.89 0.66
C GLU A 102 16.86 0.34 1.46
N HIS A 103 15.99 0.30 2.49
CA HIS A 103 15.64 1.50 3.28
C HIS A 103 15.18 1.18 4.71
N ASP A 104 15.37 2.13 5.63
CA ASP A 104 14.94 2.14 7.04
C ASP A 104 13.40 2.23 7.23
N THR A 105 12.63 1.87 6.20
CA THR A 105 11.15 1.89 6.12
C THR A 105 10.48 0.60 6.62
N THR A 106 11.28 -0.40 6.99
CA THR A 106 10.84 -1.79 7.22
C THR A 106 9.93 -2.02 8.41
N THR A 107 9.89 -1.13 9.39
CA THR A 107 8.99 -1.25 10.55
C THR A 107 7.59 -0.72 10.24
N LEU A 108 7.52 0.34 9.42
CA LEU A 108 6.29 1.07 9.12
C LEU A 108 5.46 0.36 8.04
N GLU A 109 6.10 0.01 6.92
CA GLU A 109 5.46 -0.77 5.85
C GLU A 109 4.93 -2.10 6.39
N LYS A 110 5.73 -2.78 7.24
CA LYS A 110 5.31 -4.01 7.89
C LYS A 110 4.07 -3.81 8.76
N THR A 111 3.99 -2.72 9.52
CA THR A 111 2.82 -2.42 10.36
C THR A 111 1.56 -2.21 9.51
N ILE A 112 1.67 -1.50 8.39
CA ILE A 112 0.55 -1.28 7.46
C ILE A 112 0.10 -2.61 6.84
N ARG A 113 1.04 -3.45 6.40
CA ARG A 113 0.75 -4.78 5.83
C ARG A 113 0.10 -5.69 6.86
N ASP A 114 0.70 -5.83 8.05
CA ASP A 114 0.19 -6.69 9.12
C ASP A 114 -1.21 -6.24 9.57
N GLY A 115 -1.45 -4.93 9.69
CA GLY A 115 -2.76 -4.36 10.00
C GLY A 115 -3.80 -4.63 8.90
N THR A 116 -3.42 -4.45 7.63
CA THR A 116 -4.27 -4.73 6.47
C THR A 116 -4.64 -6.20 6.39
N GLN A 117 -3.67 -7.11 6.57
CA GLN A 117 -3.90 -8.55 6.61
C GLN A 117 -4.84 -8.95 7.74
N THR A 118 -4.68 -8.36 8.93
CA THR A 118 -5.55 -8.63 10.08
C THR A 118 -6.99 -8.20 9.80
N LEU A 119 -7.19 -7.02 9.20
CA LEU A 119 -8.52 -6.54 8.82
C LEU A 119 -9.18 -7.44 7.76
N ILE A 120 -8.43 -7.85 6.74
CA ILE A 120 -8.93 -8.75 5.69
C ILE A 120 -9.26 -10.12 6.26
N LYS A 121 -8.44 -10.66 7.16
CA LYS A 121 -8.72 -11.93 7.83
C LYS A 121 -9.99 -11.85 8.68
N ASN A 122 -10.16 -10.79 9.46
CA ASN A 122 -11.40 -10.58 10.22
C ASN A 122 -12.60 -10.48 9.27
N ALA A 123 -12.45 -9.78 8.13
CA ALA A 123 -13.49 -9.69 7.11
C ALA A 123 -13.85 -11.06 6.51
N LEU A 124 -12.86 -11.95 6.31
CA LEU A 124 -13.09 -13.32 5.87
C LEU A 124 -13.87 -14.12 6.92
N ASP A 125 -13.49 -14.03 8.19
CA ASP A 125 -14.17 -14.74 9.27
C ASP A 125 -15.64 -14.31 9.36
N TYR A 126 -15.92 -13.00 9.23
CA TYR A 126 -17.29 -12.49 9.11
C TYR A 126 -18.00 -13.02 7.86
N PHE A 127 -17.35 -12.98 6.70
CA PHE A 127 -17.91 -13.47 5.43
C PHE A 127 -18.29 -14.96 5.50
N LYS A 128 -17.46 -15.78 6.16
CA LYS A 128 -17.73 -17.21 6.38
C LYS A 128 -18.89 -17.44 7.33
N LEU A 129 -18.90 -16.77 8.48
CA LEU A 129 -20.00 -16.82 9.44
C LEU A 129 -21.34 -16.39 8.81
N GLU A 130 -21.27 -15.53 7.81
CA GLU A 130 -22.43 -14.97 7.11
C GLU A 130 -22.96 -15.87 6.00
N ASN A 131 -22.09 -16.55 5.23
CA ASN A 131 -22.53 -17.60 4.32
C ASN A 131 -23.25 -18.74 5.06
N ILE A 132 -22.81 -19.06 6.28
CA ILE A 132 -23.49 -20.02 7.16
C ILE A 132 -24.88 -19.51 7.62
N LYS A 133 -25.08 -18.19 7.74
CA LYS A 133 -26.38 -17.58 8.09
C LYS A 133 -27.33 -17.42 6.90
N ASN A 134 -26.82 -17.15 5.71
CA ASN A 134 -27.64 -17.00 4.50
C ASN A 134 -28.26 -18.34 4.05
N GLU A 135 -27.69 -19.47 4.45
CA GLU A 135 -28.35 -20.79 4.36
C GLU A 135 -29.60 -20.91 5.28
N MET A 136 -29.81 -19.97 6.22
CA MET A 136 -30.96 -19.94 7.14
C MET A 136 -32.05 -18.90 6.78
N GLY A 137 -31.93 -18.20 5.64
CA GLY A 137 -33.00 -17.38 5.04
C GLY A 137 -32.70 -15.88 4.88
N ASP A 138 -33.21 -15.30 3.79
CA ASP A 138 -33.01 -13.91 3.37
C ASP A 138 -33.94 -12.92 4.09
N SER A 139 -33.38 -12.03 4.94
CA SER A 139 -34.09 -10.86 5.47
C SER A 139 -33.39 -9.57 5.06
N ALA A 140 -34.16 -8.58 4.61
CA ALA A 140 -33.65 -7.25 4.24
C ALA A 140 -32.91 -6.54 5.38
N ALA A 141 -33.25 -6.86 6.65
CA ALA A 141 -32.53 -6.36 7.82
C ALA A 141 -31.10 -6.92 7.91
N ILE A 142 -30.90 -8.19 7.51
CA ILE A 142 -29.60 -8.84 7.47
C ILE A 142 -28.74 -8.21 6.36
N GLN A 143 -29.33 -7.93 5.19
CA GLN A 143 -28.66 -7.25 4.06
C GLN A 143 -28.24 -5.80 4.35
N ASN A 144 -28.99 -5.08 5.19
CA ASN A 144 -28.61 -3.73 5.60
C ASN A 144 -27.52 -3.75 6.69
N LEU A 145 -27.57 -4.69 7.63
CA LEU A 145 -26.52 -4.88 8.65
C LEU A 145 -25.18 -5.30 8.00
N GLN A 146 -25.25 -6.06 6.89
CA GLN A 146 -24.15 -6.43 6.02
C GLN A 146 -23.42 -5.21 5.46
N LEU A 147 -24.16 -4.31 4.80
CA LEU A 147 -23.60 -3.12 4.17
C LEU A 147 -22.89 -2.20 5.17
N ASP A 148 -23.37 -2.12 6.41
CA ASP A 148 -22.79 -1.28 7.47
C ASP A 148 -21.42 -1.80 7.95
N LYS A 149 -21.31 -3.10 8.26
CA LYS A 149 -20.03 -3.70 8.69
C LYS A 149 -18.97 -3.65 7.58
N TYR A 150 -19.37 -3.85 6.33
CA TYR A 150 -18.46 -3.72 5.18
C TYR A 150 -18.03 -2.27 4.94
N GLY A 151 -18.92 -1.31 5.20
CA GLY A 151 -18.59 0.12 5.26
C GLY A 151 -17.49 0.40 6.30
N GLN A 152 -17.63 -0.15 7.52
CA GLN A 152 -16.65 0.04 8.59
C GLN A 152 -15.25 -0.48 8.23
N ILE A 153 -15.15 -1.65 7.56
CA ILE A 153 -13.86 -2.18 7.09
C ILE A 153 -13.21 -1.25 6.08
N ILE A 154 -13.99 -0.72 5.12
CA ILE A 154 -13.50 0.25 4.13
C ILE A 154 -13.01 1.52 4.82
N GLU A 155 -13.74 2.02 5.81
CA GLU A 155 -13.41 3.20 6.58
C GLU A 155 -12.09 3.02 7.36
N LEU A 156 -11.92 1.88 8.03
CA LEU A 156 -10.71 1.51 8.77
C LEU A 156 -9.49 1.38 7.85
N LEU A 157 -9.64 0.70 6.71
CA LEU A 157 -8.58 0.62 5.70
C LEU A 157 -8.19 2.00 5.19
N ALA A 158 -9.18 2.87 4.95
CA ALA A 158 -8.94 4.23 4.51
C ALA A 158 -8.23 5.08 5.58
N ASP A 159 -8.55 4.88 6.86
CA ASP A 159 -7.85 5.54 7.95
C ASP A 159 -6.38 5.11 8.03
N PHE A 160 -6.08 3.81 7.88
CA PHE A 160 -4.69 3.32 7.83
C PHE A 160 -3.84 4.03 6.77
N SER A 161 -4.41 4.32 5.61
CA SER A 161 -3.71 5.05 4.54
C SER A 161 -3.45 6.53 4.85
N LEU A 162 -4.15 7.10 5.84
CA LEU A 162 -4.12 8.52 6.18
C LEU A 162 -3.45 8.83 7.52
N ILE A 163 -3.05 7.81 8.29
CA ILE A 163 -2.38 7.93 9.59
C ILE A 163 -0.97 8.54 9.46
N LEU A 164 -0.28 8.29 8.34
CA LEU A 164 1.14 8.62 8.18
C LEU A 164 1.35 9.75 7.15
N PRO A 165 2.50 10.47 7.22
CA PRO A 165 2.73 11.69 6.46
C PRO A 165 2.72 11.51 4.94
N ASP A 166 3.09 10.33 4.42
CA ASP A 166 3.06 10.01 2.99
C ASP A 166 1.84 9.16 2.61
N ALA A 167 0.69 9.82 2.50
CA ALA A 167 -0.58 9.15 2.24
C ALA A 167 -0.67 8.48 0.85
N ASP A 168 0.19 8.84 -0.11
CA ASP A 168 0.22 8.19 -1.42
C ASP A 168 0.96 6.86 -1.34
N GLU A 169 2.11 6.83 -0.68
CA GLU A 169 2.87 5.59 -0.44
C GLU A 169 2.07 4.58 0.40
N ASN A 170 1.43 5.03 1.48
CA ASN A 170 0.61 4.12 2.32
C ASN A 170 -0.58 3.55 1.55
N GLN A 171 -1.22 4.38 0.71
CA GLN A 171 -2.33 3.92 -0.12
C GLN A 171 -1.87 2.86 -1.11
N GLU A 172 -0.68 3.02 -1.70
CA GLU A 172 -0.10 2.02 -2.58
C GLU A 172 0.19 0.70 -1.86
N ILE A 173 0.77 0.75 -0.66
CA ILE A 173 1.03 -0.45 0.16
C ILE A 173 -0.27 -1.21 0.47
N VAL A 174 -1.31 -0.52 0.91
CA VAL A 174 -2.62 -1.13 1.20
C VAL A 174 -3.24 -1.74 -0.06
N LEU A 175 -3.16 -1.05 -1.21
CA LEU A 175 -3.68 -1.57 -2.48
C LEU A 175 -2.93 -2.80 -2.97
N GLN A 176 -1.59 -2.80 -2.86
CA GLN A 176 -0.77 -3.95 -3.21
C GLN A 176 -1.12 -5.16 -2.33
N GLU A 177 -1.31 -4.95 -1.03
CA GLU A 177 -1.69 -6.01 -0.11
C GLU A 177 -3.10 -6.55 -0.39
N ILE A 178 -4.10 -5.69 -0.62
CA ILE A 178 -5.46 -6.14 -1.01
C ILE A 178 -5.42 -6.97 -2.29
N LYS A 179 -4.67 -6.54 -3.32
CA LYS A 179 -4.50 -7.31 -4.56
C LYS A 179 -3.88 -8.67 -4.30
N HIS A 180 -2.83 -8.72 -3.48
CA HIS A 180 -2.19 -9.98 -3.11
C HIS A 180 -3.16 -10.93 -2.41
N GLN A 181 -3.95 -10.42 -1.46
CA GLN A 181 -4.98 -11.22 -0.78
C GLN A 181 -6.07 -11.70 -1.75
N ILE A 182 -6.48 -10.88 -2.73
CA ILE A 182 -7.41 -11.31 -3.77
C ILE A 182 -6.86 -12.52 -4.53
N GLU A 183 -5.59 -12.48 -4.94
CA GLU A 183 -4.95 -13.61 -5.65
C GLU A 183 -4.91 -14.88 -4.80
N ILE A 184 -4.60 -14.77 -3.50
CA ILE A 184 -4.60 -15.89 -2.55
C ILE A 184 -6.00 -16.50 -2.46
N TYR A 185 -7.01 -15.68 -2.20
CA TYR A 185 -8.38 -16.14 -1.99
C TYR A 185 -9.10 -16.53 -3.28
N GLN A 186 -8.58 -16.18 -4.45
CA GLN A 186 -9.18 -16.55 -5.74
C GLN A 186 -9.20 -18.07 -5.96
N ILE A 187 -8.31 -18.80 -5.28
CA ILE A 187 -8.17 -20.25 -5.37
C ILE A 187 -9.16 -20.95 -4.43
N ASP A 188 -9.14 -20.61 -3.14
CA ASP A 188 -9.89 -21.34 -2.10
C ASP A 188 -11.24 -20.71 -1.74
N GLU A 189 -11.42 -19.41 -1.97
CA GLU A 189 -12.55 -18.61 -1.48
C GLU A 189 -13.01 -17.59 -2.55
N LYS A 190 -13.34 -18.08 -3.74
CA LYS A 190 -13.62 -17.25 -4.93
C LYS A 190 -14.68 -16.16 -4.69
N SER A 191 -15.73 -16.46 -3.94
CA SER A 191 -16.78 -15.49 -3.58
C SER A 191 -16.23 -14.34 -2.72
N PHE A 192 -15.30 -14.65 -1.82
CA PHE A 192 -14.62 -13.64 -1.00
C PHE A 192 -13.63 -12.80 -1.82
N ALA A 193 -12.91 -13.42 -2.77
CA ALA A 193 -12.02 -12.70 -3.68
C ALA A 193 -12.78 -11.68 -4.56
N LEU A 194 -13.94 -12.06 -5.10
CA LEU A 194 -14.84 -11.15 -5.83
C LEU A 194 -15.36 -10.02 -4.93
N PHE A 195 -15.62 -10.32 -3.67
CA PHE A 195 -16.02 -9.34 -2.67
C PHE A 195 -14.90 -8.33 -2.37
N LEU A 196 -13.66 -8.79 -2.17
CA LEU A 196 -12.49 -7.94 -1.99
C LEU A 196 -12.24 -7.01 -3.18
N GLN A 197 -12.47 -7.47 -4.41
CA GLN A 197 -12.40 -6.62 -5.61
C GLN A 197 -13.40 -5.44 -5.55
N ARG A 198 -14.63 -5.69 -5.07
CA ARG A 198 -15.65 -4.64 -4.89
C ARG A 198 -15.28 -3.67 -3.78
N ILE A 199 -14.77 -4.16 -2.65
CA ILE A 199 -14.24 -3.34 -1.55
C ILE A 199 -13.14 -2.43 -2.08
N MET A 200 -12.17 -2.98 -2.81
CA MET A 200 -11.01 -2.25 -3.30
C MET A 200 -11.41 -1.02 -4.13
N GLY A 201 -12.42 -1.17 -5.01
CA GLY A 201 -12.97 -0.06 -5.78
C GLY A 201 -13.59 1.04 -4.91
N LYS A 202 -14.38 0.67 -3.89
CA LYS A 202 -14.98 1.61 -2.94
C LYS A 202 -13.93 2.28 -2.03
N TYR A 203 -12.93 1.52 -1.58
CA TYR A 203 -11.84 2.00 -0.75
C TYR A 203 -11.09 3.19 -1.39
N VAL A 204 -10.73 3.10 -2.67
CA VAL A 204 -10.04 4.20 -3.37
C VAL A 204 -10.90 5.47 -3.37
N VAL A 205 -12.21 5.34 -3.56
CA VAL A 205 -13.16 6.47 -3.53
C VAL A 205 -13.25 7.05 -2.12
N THR A 206 -13.34 6.21 -1.09
CA THR A 206 -13.38 6.63 0.32
C THR A 206 -12.11 7.36 0.74
N VAL A 207 -10.93 6.85 0.38
CA VAL A 207 -9.65 7.52 0.66
C VAL A 207 -9.58 8.89 -0.01
N LYS A 208 -9.97 9.00 -1.28
CA LYS A 208 -10.04 10.28 -2.00
C LYS A 208 -11.02 11.25 -1.33
N LYS A 209 -12.19 10.77 -0.89
CA LYS A 209 -13.17 11.57 -0.15
C LYS A 209 -12.60 12.06 1.18
N LYS A 210 -12.04 11.17 2.00
CA LYS A 210 -11.41 11.53 3.29
C LYS A 210 -10.24 12.50 3.12
N ARG A 211 -9.43 12.36 2.05
CA ARG A 211 -8.37 13.34 1.73
C ARG A 211 -8.93 14.72 1.43
N ARG A 212 -10.01 14.79 0.64
CA ARG A 212 -10.72 16.05 0.35
C ARG A 212 -11.32 16.63 1.62
N GLU A 213 -11.88 15.80 2.49
CA GLU A 213 -12.45 16.22 3.77
C GLU A 213 -11.36 16.74 4.73
N LYS A 214 -10.23 16.04 4.88
CA LYS A 214 -9.07 16.47 5.68
C LYS A 214 -8.49 17.80 5.16
N ALA A 215 -8.35 17.94 3.83
CA ALA A 215 -7.93 19.19 3.18
C ALA A 215 -8.99 20.29 3.31
N SER A 216 -10.27 19.94 3.36
CA SER A 216 -11.36 20.89 3.60
C SER A 216 -11.42 21.31 5.06
N GLN A 217 -11.12 20.42 6.02
CA GLN A 217 -11.09 20.67 7.46
C GLN A 217 -9.94 21.60 7.84
N SER A 218 -8.75 21.42 7.25
CA SER A 218 -7.65 22.38 7.39
C SER A 218 -8.00 23.77 6.81
N THR A 219 -8.92 23.84 5.84
CA THR A 219 -9.47 25.13 5.37
C THR A 219 -10.75 25.59 6.07
N LEU A 220 -11.49 24.72 6.75
CA LEU A 220 -12.79 25.01 7.39
C LEU A 220 -12.61 25.76 8.72
N GLY A 221 -11.49 25.55 9.41
CA GLY A 221 -11.14 26.27 10.63
C GLY A 221 -10.63 27.69 10.38
N LEU A 222 -10.30 28.03 9.13
CA LEU A 222 -9.87 29.37 8.77
C LEU A 222 -11.09 30.26 8.62
N THR A 223 -11.24 31.15 9.59
CA THR A 223 -12.30 32.15 9.60
C THR A 223 -11.72 33.55 9.44
N LYS A 224 -12.32 34.36 8.57
CA LYS A 224 -12.07 35.80 8.45
C LYS A 224 -13.15 36.57 9.20
N ILE A 225 -12.81 37.76 9.69
CA ILE A 225 -13.79 38.66 10.31
C ILE A 225 -14.42 39.52 9.21
N CYS A 226 -15.74 39.62 9.21
CA CYS A 226 -16.43 40.51 8.28
C CYS A 226 -16.11 41.97 8.64
N PRO A 227 -15.56 42.79 7.73
CA PRO A 227 -15.22 44.18 8.03
C PRO A 227 -16.44 45.07 8.29
N LYS A 228 -17.63 44.65 7.82
CA LYS A 228 -18.88 45.41 7.98
C LYS A 228 -19.61 45.13 9.30
N CYS A 229 -19.57 43.90 9.79
CA CYS A 229 -20.37 43.49 10.97
C CYS A 229 -19.58 42.74 12.04
N ALA A 230 -18.26 42.62 11.91
CA ALA A 230 -17.38 41.88 12.80
C ALA A 230 -17.71 40.38 13.01
N GLU A 231 -18.68 39.84 12.27
CA GLU A 231 -19.06 38.44 12.34
C GLU A 231 -17.92 37.53 11.86
N ARG A 232 -17.78 36.37 12.49
CA ARG A 232 -16.80 35.36 12.08
C ARG A 232 -17.34 34.60 10.87
N VAL A 233 -16.66 34.74 9.74
CA VAL A 233 -17.08 34.17 8.45
C VAL A 233 -16.05 33.17 7.95
N GLN A 234 -16.47 32.07 7.31
CA GLN A 234 -15.53 31.15 6.68
C GLN A 234 -14.66 31.85 5.64
N LEU A 235 -13.36 31.54 5.59
CA LEU A 235 -12.41 32.18 4.67
C LEU A 235 -12.89 32.15 3.20
N LYS A 236 -13.49 31.03 2.79
CA LYS A 236 -14.02 30.77 1.43
C LYS A 236 -15.35 31.45 1.12
N ALA A 237 -16.04 32.04 2.10
CA ALA A 237 -17.34 32.67 1.83
C ALA A 237 -17.16 33.95 1.00
N TYR A 238 -17.91 34.04 -0.09
CA TYR A 238 -17.97 35.23 -0.96
C TYR A 238 -18.91 36.30 -0.42
N VAL A 239 -19.87 35.92 0.41
CA VAL A 239 -20.84 36.83 1.03
C VAL A 239 -20.97 36.52 2.51
N CYS A 240 -20.97 37.55 3.35
CA CYS A 240 -21.29 37.43 4.77
C CYS A 240 -22.80 37.15 4.92
N LYS A 241 -23.16 35.98 5.46
CA LYS A 241 -24.56 35.60 5.68
C LYS A 241 -25.31 36.52 6.64
N HIS A 242 -24.60 37.19 7.54
CA HIS A 242 -25.21 38.07 8.55
C HIS A 242 -25.58 39.45 7.99
N CYS A 243 -24.70 40.07 7.20
CA CYS A 243 -24.87 41.48 6.78
C CYS A 243 -24.88 41.70 5.25
N GLY A 244 -24.82 40.62 4.46
CA GLY A 244 -24.81 40.67 3.00
C GLY A 244 -23.53 41.27 2.40
N TYR A 245 -22.47 41.49 3.18
CA TYR A 245 -21.22 42.04 2.68
C TYR A 245 -20.55 41.06 1.71
N GLU A 246 -20.42 41.47 0.44
CA GLU A 246 -19.65 40.74 -0.56
C GLU A 246 -18.16 40.99 -0.34
N PHE A 247 -17.43 39.91 -0.11
CA PHE A 247 -15.98 39.97 -0.08
C PHE A 247 -15.51 40.15 -1.53
N ARG A 248 -14.98 41.34 -1.85
CA ARG A 248 -14.30 41.62 -3.14
C ARG A 248 -13.38 40.43 -3.44
N SER A 249 -13.53 39.83 -4.62
CA SER A 249 -12.72 38.69 -5.04
C SER A 249 -11.25 39.04 -4.81
N LEU A 250 -10.63 38.39 -3.82
CA LEU A 250 -9.19 38.46 -3.66
C LEU A 250 -8.58 38.04 -4.99
N PRO A 251 -7.59 38.77 -5.53
CA PRO A 251 -6.88 38.30 -6.71
C PRO A 251 -6.42 36.87 -6.44
N ALA A 252 -6.60 36.00 -7.43
CA ALA A 252 -6.49 34.54 -7.33
C ALA A 252 -5.16 34.03 -6.73
N ASP A 253 -4.17 34.91 -6.53
CA ASP A 253 -2.83 34.63 -6.02
C ASP A 253 -2.66 34.72 -4.49
N THR A 254 -3.67 35.11 -3.70
CA THR A 254 -3.43 35.36 -2.25
C THR A 254 -4.20 34.51 -1.24
N SER A 255 -5.14 33.63 -1.64
CA SER A 255 -6.13 33.10 -0.68
C SER A 255 -6.17 31.59 -0.41
N ALA A 256 -5.30 30.77 -1.00
CA ALA A 256 -5.24 29.33 -0.64
C ALA A 256 -3.84 28.75 -0.79
N GLN A 257 -3.16 29.06 -1.90
CA GLN A 257 -1.78 28.64 -2.14
C GLN A 257 -0.82 29.21 -1.09
N SER A 258 -0.97 30.49 -0.71
CA SER A 258 -0.14 31.07 0.36
C SER A 258 -0.36 30.38 1.72
N ILE A 259 -1.58 29.92 2.00
CA ILE A 259 -1.89 29.22 3.26
C ILE A 259 -1.34 27.79 3.22
N MET A 260 -1.46 27.11 2.09
CA MET A 260 -0.87 25.78 1.90
C MET A 260 0.67 25.84 1.95
N ALA A 261 1.28 26.84 1.31
CA ALA A 261 2.72 27.07 1.40
C ALA A 261 3.15 27.36 2.84
N GLN A 262 2.37 28.14 3.59
CA GLN A 262 2.64 28.43 5.00
C GLN A 262 2.49 27.18 5.89
N ASP A 263 1.49 26.33 5.68
CA ASP A 263 1.35 25.07 6.42
C ASP A 263 2.54 24.14 6.18
N HIS A 264 2.99 24.02 4.93
CA HIS A 264 4.18 23.26 4.58
C HIS A 264 5.46 23.86 5.19
N LEU A 265 5.57 25.20 5.28
CA LEU A 265 6.65 25.88 5.99
C LEU A 265 6.65 25.53 7.48
N GLU A 266 5.51 25.64 8.16
CA GLU A 266 5.37 25.33 9.59
C GLU A 266 5.64 23.84 9.87
N LYS A 267 5.22 22.94 8.98
CA LYS A 267 5.56 21.51 9.03
C LYS A 267 7.07 21.27 8.92
N GLY A 268 7.74 21.93 7.97
CA GLY A 268 9.19 21.84 7.81
C GLY A 268 9.94 22.33 9.04
N THR A 269 9.48 23.42 9.67
CA THR A 269 10.06 23.93 10.92
C THR A 269 9.89 22.95 12.08
N ARG A 270 8.74 22.29 12.21
CA ARG A 270 8.54 21.24 13.22
C ARG A 270 9.49 20.06 13.04
N PHE A 271 9.65 19.58 11.81
CA PHE A 271 10.60 18.49 11.53
C PHE A 271 12.04 18.90 11.80
N TYR A 272 12.44 20.12 11.41
CA TYR A 272 13.76 20.66 11.71
C TYR A 272 14.02 20.71 13.21
N ASN A 273 13.07 21.21 14.01
CA ASN A 273 13.19 21.25 15.47
C ASN A 273 13.24 19.84 16.10
N GLY A 274 12.62 18.85 15.46
CA GLY A 274 12.67 17.45 15.85
C GLY A 274 13.94 16.70 15.40
N GLY A 275 14.83 17.34 14.63
CA GLY A 275 16.03 16.71 14.06
C GLY A 275 15.80 15.88 12.79
N ASN A 276 14.57 15.84 12.29
CA ASN A 276 14.15 15.09 11.09
C ASN A 276 14.45 15.94 9.84
N TYR A 277 15.73 16.00 9.47
CA TYR A 277 16.21 16.94 8.46
C TYR A 277 15.73 16.62 7.04
N GLN A 278 15.58 15.34 6.67
CA GLN A 278 15.15 14.97 5.31
C GLN A 278 13.66 15.32 5.07
N GLU A 279 12.82 15.13 6.09
CA GLU A 279 11.41 15.48 6.09
C GLU A 279 11.22 17.00 6.11
N ALA A 280 12.11 17.72 6.81
CA ALA A 280 12.13 19.19 6.79
C ALA A 280 12.43 19.72 5.38
N ILE A 281 13.43 19.16 4.69
CA ILE A 281 13.74 19.49 3.29
C ILE A 281 12.53 19.26 2.39
N THR A 282 11.89 18.10 2.51
CA THR A 282 10.72 17.75 1.69
C THR A 282 9.56 18.74 1.91
N ALA A 283 9.29 19.10 3.17
CA ALA A 283 8.24 20.05 3.50
C ALA A 283 8.54 21.47 2.97
N PHE A 284 9.79 21.94 3.10
CA PHE A 284 10.18 23.23 2.55
C PHE A 284 10.17 23.26 1.01
N SER A 285 10.59 22.17 0.36
CA SER A 285 10.48 22.02 -1.10
C SER A 285 9.03 22.12 -1.56
N ARG A 286 8.10 21.51 -0.83
CA ARG A 286 6.67 21.61 -1.15
C ARG A 286 6.12 23.03 -0.98
N ALA A 287 6.58 23.75 0.06
CA ALA A 287 6.23 25.16 0.23
C ALA A 287 6.74 26.03 -0.95
N ILE A 288 7.94 25.74 -1.45
CA ILE A 288 8.55 26.40 -2.62
C ILE A 288 7.82 26.06 -3.92
N GLU A 289 7.41 24.81 -4.12
CA GLU A 289 6.63 24.40 -5.30
C GLU A 289 5.27 25.09 -5.36
N ILE A 290 4.62 25.29 -4.21
CA ILE A 290 3.34 25.99 -4.11
C ILE A 290 3.53 27.49 -4.28
N LYS A 291 4.62 28.03 -3.73
CA LYS A 291 4.94 29.45 -3.76
C LYS A 291 6.42 29.65 -4.08
N SER A 292 6.73 29.81 -5.36
CA SER A 292 8.10 29.91 -5.86
C SER A 292 8.84 31.19 -5.41
N ASP A 293 8.11 32.22 -4.99
CA ASP A 293 8.64 33.46 -4.43
C ASP A 293 8.73 33.43 -2.89
N TYR A 294 8.65 32.26 -2.26
CA TYR A 294 8.63 32.16 -0.79
C TYR A 294 10.03 32.15 -0.17
N ALA A 295 10.64 33.34 -0.09
CA ALA A 295 12.01 33.54 0.37
C ALA A 295 12.35 32.86 1.71
N ILE A 296 11.40 32.79 2.64
CA ILE A 296 11.59 32.15 3.95
C ILE A 296 11.71 30.62 3.86
N ALA A 297 11.04 29.98 2.89
CA ALA A 297 11.13 28.54 2.68
C ALA A 297 12.52 28.15 2.13
N TYR A 298 13.03 28.93 1.16
CA TYR A 298 14.41 28.79 0.67
C TYR A 298 15.42 28.97 1.79
N TYR A 299 15.30 30.03 2.60
CA TYR A 299 16.20 30.24 3.73
C TYR A 299 16.17 29.09 4.74
N ASN A 300 14.99 28.62 5.13
CA ASN A 300 14.88 27.53 6.09
C ASN A 300 15.45 26.22 5.52
N ARG A 301 15.19 25.90 4.25
CA ARG A 301 15.77 24.73 3.58
C ARG A 301 17.29 24.80 3.50
N ALA A 302 17.86 25.98 3.22
CA ALA A 302 19.30 26.19 3.29
C ALA A 302 19.90 25.90 4.66
N ILE A 303 19.23 26.30 5.75
CA ILE A 303 19.69 25.98 7.11
C ILE A 303 19.71 24.46 7.33
N VAL A 304 18.70 23.75 6.82
CA VAL A 304 18.66 22.28 6.92
C VAL A 304 19.79 21.63 6.11
N TYR A 305 20.00 22.05 4.87
CA TYR A 305 21.13 21.56 4.06
C TYR A 305 22.48 21.83 4.72
N HIS A 306 22.66 23.01 5.33
CA HIS A 306 23.86 23.33 6.10
C HIS A 306 24.05 22.39 7.31
N LYS A 307 22.97 21.99 8.00
CA LYS A 307 23.04 21.02 9.10
C LYS A 307 23.45 19.63 8.63
N LEU A 308 23.04 19.25 7.42
CA LEU A 308 23.42 17.99 6.79
C LEU A 308 24.82 18.02 6.14
N GLY A 309 25.48 19.17 6.11
CA GLY A 309 26.79 19.35 5.46
C GLY A 309 26.72 19.54 3.95
N ASP A 310 25.51 19.65 3.38
CA ASP A 310 25.32 19.95 1.96
C ASP A 310 25.45 21.45 1.71
N THR A 311 26.70 21.89 1.62
CA THR A 311 27.04 23.31 1.45
C THR A 311 26.63 23.86 0.09
N LEU A 312 26.58 23.01 -0.94
CA LEU A 312 26.23 23.42 -2.31
C LEU A 312 24.76 23.81 -2.41
N HIS A 313 23.85 22.93 -1.96
CA HIS A 313 22.41 23.23 -1.99
C HIS A 313 22.07 24.36 -1.01
N ALA A 314 22.74 24.42 0.14
CA ALA A 314 22.56 25.52 1.09
C ALA A 314 22.91 26.88 0.48
N GLU A 315 24.03 27.00 -0.24
CA GLU A 315 24.41 28.27 -0.89
C GLU A 315 23.44 28.68 -1.98
N ASN A 316 22.99 27.74 -2.81
CA ASN A 316 22.03 28.02 -3.86
C ASN A 316 20.70 28.55 -3.29
N ASP A 317 20.18 27.89 -2.25
CA ASP A 317 18.95 28.32 -1.60
C ASP A 317 19.10 29.66 -0.86
N LEU A 318 20.26 29.94 -0.27
CA LEU A 318 20.55 31.25 0.33
C LEU A 318 20.59 32.37 -0.71
N ARG A 319 21.15 32.10 -1.89
CA ARG A 319 21.18 33.07 -3.00
C ARG A 319 19.78 33.36 -3.50
N GLU A 320 18.95 32.34 -3.66
CA GLU A 320 17.55 32.52 -4.05
C GLU A 320 16.76 33.30 -3.00
N ALA A 321 16.87 32.93 -1.71
CA ALA A 321 16.25 33.68 -0.62
C ALA A 321 16.71 35.15 -0.58
N SER A 322 18.01 35.38 -0.78
CA SER A 322 18.63 36.71 -0.83
C SER A 322 18.11 37.55 -2.01
N ARG A 323 18.01 36.95 -3.20
CA ARG A 323 17.46 37.57 -4.42
C ARG A 323 16.00 37.99 -4.23
N MET A 324 15.25 37.24 -3.43
CA MET A 324 13.87 37.55 -3.04
C MET A 324 13.75 38.51 -1.85
N GLY A 325 14.86 39.08 -1.35
CA GLY A 325 14.86 40.09 -0.29
C GLY A 325 14.93 39.56 1.14
N HIS A 326 15.28 38.28 1.36
CA HIS A 326 15.40 37.74 2.72
C HIS A 326 16.67 38.25 3.43
N LYS A 327 16.48 39.18 4.38
CA LYS A 327 17.57 39.87 5.10
C LYS A 327 18.60 38.93 5.75
N LYS A 328 18.15 37.87 6.42
CA LYS A 328 19.08 36.92 7.06
C LYS A 328 19.87 36.08 6.06
N ALA A 329 19.32 35.85 4.87
CA ALA A 329 20.04 35.14 3.82
C ALA A 329 21.14 36.03 3.23
N GLN A 330 20.84 37.32 3.03
CA GLN A 330 21.81 38.35 2.64
C GLN A 330 22.93 38.46 3.67
N GLU A 331 22.59 38.56 4.96
CA GLU A 331 23.57 38.61 6.05
C GLU A 331 24.47 37.36 6.06
N PHE A 332 23.89 36.16 5.93
CA PHE A 332 24.65 34.91 5.88
C PHE A 332 25.62 34.86 4.70
N LEU A 333 25.19 35.29 3.50
CA LEU A 333 26.04 35.36 2.32
C LEU A 333 27.12 36.45 2.45
N ASN A 334 26.82 37.58 3.07
CA ASN A 334 27.79 38.64 3.31
C ASN A 334 28.86 38.21 4.33
N LEU A 335 28.48 37.47 5.38
CA LEU A 335 29.42 36.88 6.32
C LEU A 335 30.34 35.85 5.65
N ARG A 336 29.80 34.98 4.77
CA ARG A 336 30.61 34.05 3.97
C ARG A 336 31.46 34.74 2.90
N GLY A 337 30.97 35.82 2.30
CA GLY A 337 31.70 36.66 1.35
C GLY A 337 32.86 37.40 2.01
N MET A 338 32.75 37.73 3.30
CA MET A 338 33.87 38.21 4.12
C MET A 338 34.86 37.09 4.49
N ASP A 339 34.43 35.82 4.48
CA ASP A 339 35.22 34.66 4.92
C ASP A 339 36.12 34.04 3.84
N MET A 340 36.08 34.54 2.60
CA MET A 340 37.14 34.32 1.60
C MET A 340 38.41 35.14 1.89
N GLY A 341 38.47 35.85 3.04
CA GLY A 341 39.59 36.68 3.45
C GLY A 341 40.18 36.45 4.84
N ARG A 342 39.44 35.89 5.81
CA ARG A 342 39.84 35.51 7.21
C ARG A 342 38.51 35.42 8.01
N ILE A 343 38.17 34.29 8.63
CA ILE A 343 37.99 34.12 10.09
C ILE A 343 37.34 32.75 10.36
N ARG A 344 37.99 31.89 11.16
CA ARG A 344 37.37 30.67 11.71
C ARG A 344 36.19 31.04 12.63
N ILE A 345 34.94 30.88 12.20
CA ILE A 345 33.78 31.12 13.06
C ILE A 345 33.49 29.87 13.92
N ARG A 346 33.64 30.01 15.25
CA ARG A 346 33.15 29.02 16.23
C ARG A 346 31.62 29.13 16.38
N PRO A 347 30.89 28.02 16.56
CA PRO A 347 29.44 28.04 16.71
C PRO A 347 28.99 28.77 18.00
N PRO A 348 27.85 29.48 17.98
CA PRO A 348 27.33 30.19 19.14
C PRO A 348 26.88 29.20 20.22
N LYS A 349 27.38 29.41 21.44
CA LYS A 349 26.90 28.72 22.64
C LYS A 349 25.54 29.31 23.04
N TYR A 350 24.49 28.52 22.96
CA TYR A 350 23.23 28.84 23.63
C TYR A 350 23.39 28.55 25.12
N LYS A 351 23.08 29.53 25.98
CA LYS A 351 22.91 29.31 27.42
C LYS A 351 21.53 28.66 27.64
N ILE A 352 21.54 27.57 28.39
CA ILE A 352 20.37 26.83 28.89
C ILE A 352 19.61 27.71 29.88
#